data_AF-A0A0F9I792-F1
#
_entry.id   AF-A0A0F9I792-F1
#
_cell.length_a   1.000
_cell.length_b   1.000
_cell.length_c   1.000
_cell.angle_alpha   90.00
_cell.angle_beta   90.00
_cell.angle_gamma   90.00
#
_symmetry.space_group_name_H-M   'P 1'
#
loop_
_entity.id
_entity.type
_entity.pdbx_description
1 polymer ?
#
loop_
_entity_poly.entity_id
_entity_poly.type
_entity_poly.pdbx_seq_one_letter_code
_entity_poly.pdbx_strand_id
1 'polypeptide(L)' 'MTEEYRVKFIIEENKWFDYYQEWAAKNSSPGWAILYNDETYYFFSPIKEDAEKFSKKFGGEIYLSSVLIS' A
#
# COMPACT_ATOMS: atom_id res chain seq x y z
N MET A 1 16.98 -5.88 8.73
CA MET A 1 16.13 -4.70 8.41
C MET A 1 15.43 -5.02 7.11
N THR A 2 14.11 -5.14 7.12
CA THR A 2 13.32 -5.32 5.89
C THR A 2 12.75 -3.96 5.54
N GLU A 3 13.07 -3.47 4.35
CA GLU A 3 12.51 -2.23 3.82
C GLU A 3 11.01 -2.41 3.56
N GLU A 4 10.19 -1.45 3.97
CA GLU A 4 8.75 -1.45 3.69
C GLU A 4 8.37 -0.15 2.98
N TYR A 5 7.78 -0.28 1.79
CA TYR A 5 7.28 0.83 1.01
C TYR A 5 5.82 1.08 1.40
N ARG A 6 5.49 2.34 1.68
CA ARG A 6 4.12 2.76 1.98
C ARG A 6 3.61 3.76 0.97
N VAL A 7 2.34 3.65 0.58
CA VAL A 7 1.63 4.58 -0.31
C VAL A 7 0.48 5.19 0.46
N LYS A 8 0.47 6.52 0.61
CA LYS A 8 -0.65 7.25 1.23
C LYS A 8 -1.62 7.70 0.15
N PHE A 9 -2.88 7.25 0.18
CA PHE A 9 -3.89 7.63 -0.81
C PHE A 9 -5.23 7.97 -0.14
N ILE A 10 -6.07 8.76 -0.83
CA ILE A 10 -7.39 9.19 -0.38
C ILE A 10 -8.46 8.30 -1.03
N ILE A 11 -9.51 7.95 -0.29
CA ILE A 11 -10.65 7.17 -0.79
C ILE A 11 -11.54 8.04 -1.69
N GLU A 12 -11.12 8.26 -2.93
CA GLU A 12 -12.02 8.89 -3.91
C GLU A 12 -12.87 7.83 -4.64
N GLU A 13 -12.39 6.59 -4.70
CA GLU A 13 -13.12 5.46 -5.29
C GLU A 13 -13.06 4.22 -4.38
N ASN A 14 -14.21 3.61 -4.11
CA ASN A 14 -14.33 2.32 -3.39
C ASN A 14 -13.60 1.14 -4.10
N LYS A 15 -13.03 1.36 -5.28
CA LYS A 15 -12.37 0.34 -6.12
C LYS A 15 -10.96 -0.03 -5.65
N TRP A 16 -10.38 0.71 -4.70
CA TRP A 16 -9.03 0.39 -4.20
C TRP A 16 -8.99 -0.95 -3.46
N PHE A 17 -10.07 -1.30 -2.75
CA PHE A 17 -10.15 -2.52 -1.95
C PHE A 17 -10.23 -3.78 -2.84
N ASP A 18 -11.03 -3.74 -3.90
CA ASP A 18 -11.11 -4.82 -4.90
C ASP A 18 -9.74 -5.08 -5.54
N TYR A 19 -9.05 -4.00 -5.95
CA TYR A 19 -7.71 -4.11 -6.51
C TYR A 19 -6.71 -4.68 -5.49
N TYR A 20 -6.77 -4.23 -4.23
CA TYR A 20 -5.92 -4.75 -3.17
C TYR A 20 -6.15 -6.25 -2.96
N GLN A 21 -7.41 -6.71 -2.92
CA GLN A 21 -7.73 -8.14 -2.78
C GLN A 21 -7.21 -8.96 -3.97
N GLU A 22 -7.42 -8.48 -5.20
CA GLU A 22 -6.88 -9.12 -6.40
C GLU A 22 -5.36 -9.19 -6.40
N TRP A 23 -4.70 -8.09 -6.01
CA TRP A 23 -3.24 -8.01 -5.91
C TRP A 23 -2.71 -8.99 -4.85
N ALA A 24 -3.33 -9.04 -3.67
CA ALA A 24 -2.93 -9.93 -2.57
C ALA A 24 -3.08 -11.40 -2.97
N ALA A 25 -4.16 -11.76 -3.66
CA ALA A 25 -4.39 -13.11 -4.17
C ALA A 25 -3.36 -13.55 -5.23
N LYS A 26 -2.87 -12.61 -6.06
CA LYS A 26 -1.91 -12.90 -7.14
C LYS A 26 -0.46 -12.98 -6.68
N ASN A 27 -0.07 -12.18 -5.68
CA ASN A 27 1.35 -12.00 -5.36
C ASN A 27 1.82 -12.81 -4.15
N SER A 28 0.94 -13.53 -3.44
CA SER A 28 1.27 -14.21 -2.15
C SER A 28 2.10 -13.30 -1.23
N SER A 29 1.86 -11.98 -1.31
CA SER A 29 2.76 -10.94 -0.82
C SER A 29 2.27 -10.46 0.53
N PRO A 30 3.17 -10.17 1.50
CA PRO A 30 2.80 -9.78 2.85
C PRO A 30 2.41 -8.29 2.95
N GLY A 31 2.02 -7.65 1.83
CA GLY A 31 1.54 -6.28 1.86
C GLY A 31 0.17 -6.17 2.52
N TRP A 32 -0.08 -5.05 3.17
CA TRP A 32 -1.26 -4.81 3.98
C TRP A 32 -1.73 -3.36 3.82
N ALA A 33 -3.01 -3.11 4.05
CA ALA A 33 -3.58 -1.76 4.00
C ALA A 33 -4.26 -1.42 5.33
N ILE A 34 -4.12 -0.17 5.78
CA ILE A 34 -4.74 0.33 7.02
C ILE A 34 -5.41 1.68 6.78
N LEU A 35 -6.58 1.87 7.40
CA LEU A 35 -7.26 3.16 7.48
C LEU A 35 -6.51 4.05 8.49
N TYR A 36 -6.03 5.20 8.04
CA TYR A 36 -5.38 6.19 8.91
C TYR A 36 -6.37 7.16 9.53
N ASN A 37 -7.34 7.62 8.74
CA ASN A 37 -8.45 8.49 9.15
C ASN A 37 -9.63 8.27 8.19
N ASP A 38 -10.73 9.01 8.38
CA ASP A 38 -12.01 8.82 7.66
C ASP A 38 -11.88 8.76 6.13
N GLU A 39 -10.82 9.33 5.54
CA GLU A 39 -10.66 9.45 4.09
C GLU A 39 -9.29 8.94 3.58
N THR A 40 -8.35 8.57 4.45
CA THR A 40 -6.97 8.25 4.07
C THR A 40 -6.61 6.80 4.40
N TYR A 41 -6.05 6.11 3.43
CA TYR A 41 -5.42 4.81 3.61
C TYR A 41 -3.92 4.85 3.41
N TYR A 42 -3.23 3.94 4.09
CA TYR A 42 -1.88 3.54 3.73
C TYR A 42 -1.90 2.11 3.19
N PHE A 43 -1.28 1.92 2.03
CA PHE A 43 -0.90 0.60 1.52
C PHE A 43 0.57 0.36 1.80
N PHE A 44 0.92 -0.78 2.37
CA PHE A 44 2.28 -1.20 2.69
C PHE A 44 2.66 -2.41 1.85
N SER A 45 3.87 -2.43 1.33
CA SER A 45 4.44 -3.56 0.60
C SER A 45 5.96 -3.64 0.84
N PRO A 46 6.53 -4.85 1.04
CA PRO A 46 7.98 -5.01 1.04
C PRO A 46 8.60 -4.91 -0.37
N ILE A 47 7.78 -4.89 -1.43
CA ILE A 47 8.22 -4.84 -2.82
C ILE A 47 7.94 -3.45 -3.39
N LYS A 48 9.01 -2.74 -3.79
CA LYS A 48 8.93 -1.38 -4.34
C LYS A 48 7.98 -1.28 -5.54
N GLU A 49 8.09 -2.23 -6.47
CA GLU A 49 7.30 -2.23 -7.71
C GLU A 49 5.79 -2.33 -7.44
N ASP A 50 5.38 -2.98 -6.36
CA ASP A 50 3.97 -3.05 -5.97
C ASP A 50 3.48 -1.70 -5.44
N ALA A 51 4.27 -1.03 -4.60
CA ALA A 51 3.96 0.33 -4.15
C ALA A 51 3.90 1.33 -5.31
N GLU A 52 4.81 1.23 -6.29
CA GLU A 52 4.79 2.07 -7.49
C GLU A 52 3.55 1.82 -8.36
N LYS A 53 3.16 0.56 -8.56
CA LYS A 53 1.91 0.21 -9.27
C LYS A 53 0.69 0.76 -8.56
N PHE A 54 0.64 0.62 -7.22
CA PHE A 54 -0.48 1.09 -6.41
C PHE A 54 -0.60 2.63 -6.47
N SER A 55 0.50 3.34 -6.26
CA SER A 55 0.59 4.82 -6.37
C SER A 55 0.19 5.32 -7.76
N LYS A 56 0.66 4.67 -8.84
CA LYS A 56 0.26 5.03 -10.21
C LYS A 56 -1.24 4.82 -10.47
N LYS A 57 -1.86 3.82 -9.81
CA LYS A 57 -3.27 3.44 -10.01
C LYS A 57 -4.24 4.34 -9.25
N PHE A 58 -3.92 4.70 -8.00
CA PHE A 58 -4.83 5.42 -7.09
C PHE A 58 -4.33 6.81 -6.69
N GLY A 59 -3.19 7.25 -7.25
CA GLY A 59 -2.46 8.39 -6.74
C GLY A 59 -1.79 8.08 -5.40
N GLY A 60 -1.19 9.10 -4.81
CA GLY A 60 -0.57 8.99 -3.49
C GLY A 60 0.95 8.95 -3.51
N GLU A 61 1.54 9.54 -2.47
CA GLU A 61 2.99 9.65 -2.30
C GLU A 61 3.57 8.34 -1.75
N ILE A 62 4.71 7.92 -2.31
CA ILE A 62 5.45 6.72 -1.87
C ILE A 62 6.48 7.14 -0.84
N TYR A 63 6.50 6.45 0.30
CA TYR A 63 7.51 6.62 1.33
C TYR A 63 8.24 5.29 1.56
N LEU A 64 9.53 5.38 1.83
CA LEU A 64 10.30 4.26 2.35
C LEU A 64 10.26 4.32 3.89
N SER A 65 9.78 3.27 4.52
CA SER A 65 9.81 3.11 5.98
C SER A 65 10.85 2.06 6.34
N SER A 66 11.79 2.41 7.19
CA SER A 66 12.65 1.45 7.87
C SER A 66 11.94 0.98 9.12
N VAL A 67 11.43 -0.26 9.14
CA VAL A 67 10.88 -0.83 10.37
C VAL A 67 12.05 -1.22 11.28
N LEU A 68 12.27 -0.43 12.34
CA LEU A 68 13.11 -0.83 13.46
C LEU A 68 12.31 -1.87 14.27
N ILE A 69 12.59 -3.15 14.06
CA ILE A 69 12.05 -4.24 14.90
C ILE A 69 12.85 -4.22 16.21
N SER A 70 12.19 -3.86 17.31
CA SER A 70 12.71 -3.97 18.69
C SER A 70 12.60 -5.40 19.20
#